data_AF-A0A2G9P6J8-F1
#
_entry.id   AF-A0A2G9P6J8-F1
#
_cell.length_a   1.000
_cell.length_b   1.000
_cell.length_c   1.000
_cell.angle_alpha   90.00
_cell.angle_beta   90.00
_cell.angle_gamma   90.00
#
_symmetry.space_group_name_H-M   'P 1'
#
loop_
_entity.id
_entity.type
_entity.pdbx_description
1 polymer ?
#
loop_
_entity_poly.entity_id
_entity_poly.type
_entity_poly.pdbx_seq_one_letter_code
_entity_poly.pdbx_strand_id
1 'polypeptide(L)' 'MIFEKKNKWETRGEIFGYLFSYSVFTLILFIALTFFKKMPVGWNYIHVIALTLFIVLIGTSLKEWLK' A
#
# COMPACT_ATOMS: atom_id res chain seq x y z
N MET A 1 22.99 -17.44 9.65
CA MET A 1 23.53 -16.50 8.65
C MET A 1 23.31 -15.10 9.18
N ILE A 2 24.38 -14.43 9.61
CA ILE A 2 24.32 -13.04 10.08
C ILE A 2 24.55 -12.16 8.86
N PHE A 3 23.47 -11.76 8.18
CA PHE A 3 23.49 -10.74 7.14
C PHE A 3 23.44 -9.36 7.81
N GLU A 4 24.53 -8.96 8.44
CA GLU A 4 24.71 -7.60 8.96
C GLU A 4 25.54 -6.77 7.97
N LYS A 5 24.90 -6.36 6.87
CA LYS A 5 25.30 -5.14 6.17
C LYS A 5 24.10 -4.57 5.44
N LYS A 6 23.33 -3.71 6.12
CA LYS A 6 22.29 -2.87 5.49
C LYS A 6 22.93 -2.00 4.40
N ASN A 7 23.01 -2.51 3.19
CA ASN A 7 23.54 -1.76 2.06
C ASN A 7 22.44 -0.82 1.57
N LYS A 8 22.75 0.45 1.30
CA LYS A 8 21.75 1.45 0.86
C LYS A 8 20.98 1.00 -0.40
N TRP A 9 21.55 0.11 -1.19
CA TRP A 9 20.95 -0.52 -2.35
C TRP A 9 19.84 -1.52 -1.99
N GLU A 10 20.01 -2.32 -0.93
CA GLU A 10 18.96 -3.22 -0.43
C GLU A 10 17.75 -2.43 0.09
N THR A 11 18.00 -1.36 0.85
CA THR A 11 16.91 -0.51 1.37
C THR A 11 16.13 0.18 0.25
N ARG A 12 16.81 0.57 -0.84
CA ARG A 12 16.13 1.12 -2.03
C ARG A 12 15.30 0.06 -2.73
N GLY A 13 15.85 -1.14 -2.94
CA GLY A 13 15.12 -2.25 -3.56
C GLY A 13 13.87 -2.64 -2.78
N GLU A 14 13.96 -2.64 -1.45
CA GLU A 14 12.84 -2.90 -0.55
C GLU A 14 11.72 -1.85 -0.69
N ILE A 15 12.06 -0.56 -0.71
CA ILE A 15 11.09 0.52 -0.91
C ILE A 15 10.43 0.42 -2.29
N PHE A 16 11.22 0.15 -3.34
CA PHE A 16 10.67 -0.03 -4.70
C PHE A 16 9.75 -1.25 -4.78
N GLY A 17 10.14 -2.37 -4.19
CA GLY A 17 9.32 -3.58 -4.13
C GLY A 17 8.01 -3.36 -3.38
N TYR A 18 8.07 -2.60 -2.27
CA TYR A 18 6.89 -2.19 -1.53
C TYR A 18 5.95 -1.31 -2.37
N LEU A 19 6.47 -0.24 -2.98
CA LEU A 19 5.69 0.66 -3.83
C LEU A 19 5.08 -0.06 -5.04
N PHE A 20 5.83 -0.96 -5.67
CA PHE A 20 5.35 -1.76 -6.78
C PHE A 20 4.21 -2.69 -6.35
N SER A 21 4.42 -3.47 -5.28
CA SER A 21 3.41 -4.37 -4.74
C SER A 21 2.16 -3.62 -4.30
N TYR A 22 2.33 -2.46 -3.65
CA TYR A 22 1.24 -1.57 -3.26
C TYR A 22 0.43 -1.09 -4.47
N SER A 23 1.10 -0.70 -5.56
CA SER A 23 0.45 -0.24 -6.79
C SER A 23 -0.35 -1.37 -7.44
N VAL A 24 0.24 -2.57 -7.55
CA VAL A 24 -0.45 -3.75 -8.08
C VAL A 24 -1.67 -4.11 -7.22
N PHE A 25 -1.52 -4.12 -5.90
CA PHE A 25 -2.62 -4.37 -4.97
C PHE A 25 -3.76 -3.37 -5.16
N THR A 26 -3.44 -2.08 -5.22
CA THR A 26 -4.43 -1.00 -5.37
C THR A 26 -5.14 -1.09 -6.71
N LEU A 27 -4.44 -1.46 -7.79
CA LEU A 27 -5.03 -1.70 -9.09
C LEU A 27 -6.01 -2.88 -9.07
N ILE A 28 -5.61 -4.01 -8.48
CA ILE A 28 -6.48 -5.19 -8.33
C ILE A 28 -7.73 -4.81 -7.51
N LEU A 29 -7.55 -4.08 -6.41
CA LEU A 29 -8.66 -3.62 -5.57
C LEU A 29 -9.60 -2.69 -6.33
N PHE A 30 -9.08 -1.75 -7.10
CA PHE A 30 -9.87 -0.86 -7.95
C PHE A 30 -10.70 -1.64 -8.97
N ILE A 31 -10.07 -2.60 -9.67
CA ILE A 31 -10.76 -3.46 -10.64
C ILE A 31 -11.85 -4.28 -9.95
N ALA A 32 -11.57 -4.87 -8.79
CA ALA A 32 -12.54 -5.64 -8.02
C ALA A 32 -13.74 -4.78 -7.60
N LEU A 33 -13.50 -3.61 -6.99
CA LEU A 33 -14.56 -2.68 -6.55
C LEU A 33 -15.43 -2.21 -7.70
N THR A 34 -14.81 -1.96 -8.86
CA THR A 34 -15.51 -1.59 -10.10
C THR A 34 -16.34 -2.75 -10.63
N PHE A 35 -15.78 -3.95 -10.72
CA PHE A 35 -16.45 -5.15 -11.20
C PHE A 35 -17.68 -5.51 -10.35
N PHE A 36 -17.56 -5.42 -9.03
CA PHE A 36 -18.67 -5.67 -8.11
C PHE A 36 -19.68 -4.52 -7.99
N LYS A 37 -19.50 -3.42 -8.75
CA LYS A 37 -20.32 -2.19 -8.64
C LYS A 37 -20.44 -1.67 -7.20
N LYS A 38 -19.42 -1.93 -6.38
CA LYS A 38 -19.33 -1.44 -4.98
C LYS A 38 -18.60 -0.11 -4.88
N MET A 39 -18.21 0.46 -6.01
CA MET A 39 -17.60 1.77 -6.07
C MET A 39 -18.69 2.86 -5.93
N PRO A 40 -18.54 3.80 -4.99
CA PRO A 40 -19.47 4.92 -4.87
C PRO A 40 -19.48 5.77 -6.14
N VAL A 41 -20.62 6.38 -6.45
CA VAL A 41 -20.77 7.23 -7.64
C VAL A 41 -19.79 8.39 -7.56
N GLY A 42 -18.99 8.58 -8.62
CA GLY A 42 -17.98 9.65 -8.73
C GLY A 42 -16.60 9.29 -8.18
N TRP A 43 -16.43 8.11 -7.58
CA TRP A 43 -15.10 7.66 -7.15
C TRP A 43 -14.28 7.19 -8.35
N ASN A 44 -13.02 7.61 -8.37
CA ASN A 44 -12.05 7.22 -9.39
C ASN A 44 -10.85 6.52 -8.71
N TYR A 45 -9.88 6.11 -9.52
CA TYR A 45 -8.69 5.42 -9.03
C TYR A 45 -7.93 6.20 -7.94
N ILE A 46 -7.91 7.53 -8.02
CA ILE A 46 -7.24 8.40 -7.03
C ILE A 46 -7.89 8.27 -5.65
N HIS A 47 -9.22 8.15 -5.59
CA HIS A 47 -9.93 7.95 -4.33
C HIS A 47 -9.57 6.61 -3.67
N VAL A 48 -9.42 5.56 -4.48
CA VAL A 48 -9.02 4.24 -3.98
C VAL A 48 -7.59 4.28 -3.45
N ILE A 49 -6.65 4.94 -4.16
CA ILE A 49 -5.28 5.15 -3.67
C ILE A 49 -5.28 5.92 -2.34
N ALA A 50 -6.06 7.00 -2.24
CA ALA A 50 -6.13 7.81 -1.02
C ALA A 50 -6.68 7.00 0.16
N LEU A 51 -7.72 6.19 -0.08
CA LEU A 51 -8.30 5.31 0.95
C LEU A 51 -7.28 4.26 1.42
N THR A 52 -6.59 3.58 0.50
CA THR A 52 -5.60 2.55 0.87
C THR A 52 -4.40 3.17 1.57
N LEU A 53 -3.95 4.37 1.17
CA LEU A 53 -2.92 5.12 1.90
C LEU A 53 -3.37 5.45 3.32
N PHE A 54 -4.61 5.92 3.48
CA PHE A 54 -5.17 6.25 4.79
C PHE A 54 -5.21 5.03 5.72
N ILE A 55 -5.62 3.86 5.19
CA ILE A 55 -5.62 2.59 5.95
C ILE A 55 -4.20 2.22 6.38
N VAL A 56 -3.21 2.32 5.49
CA VAL A 56 -1.80 2.04 5.81
C VAL A 56 -1.32 2.98 6.92
N LEU A 57 -1.60 4.28 6.82
CA LEU A 57 -1.21 5.27 7.82
C LEU A 57 -1.85 5.02 9.20
N ILE A 58 -3.14 4.65 9.22
CA ILE A 58 -3.81 4.25 10.47
C ILE A 58 -3.16 3.01 11.05
N GLY A 59 -2.93 1.98 10.23
CA GLY A 59 -2.32 0.73 10.68
C GLY A 59 -0.93 0.95 11.28
N THR A 60 -0.11 1.82 10.66
CA THR A 60 1.20 2.19 11.21
C THR A 60 1.08 3.01 12.49
N SER A 61 0.12 3.93 12.57
CA SER A 61 -0.07 4.76 13.77
C SER A 61 -0.56 3.93 14.96
N LEU A 62 -1.49 3.00 14.73
CA LEU A 62 -1.96 2.06 15.74
C LEU A 62 -0.85 1.14 16.23
N LYS A 63 0.00 0.64 15.33
CA LYS A 63 1.16 -0.17 15.69
C LYS A 63 2.10 0.58 16.64
N GLU A 64 2.28 1.88 16.43
CA GLU A 64 3.13 2.70 17.30
C GLU A 64 2.47 2.97 18.66
N TRP A 65 1.14 3.07 18.70
CA TRP A 65 0.40 3.34 19.94
C TRP A 65 0.22 2.10 20.83
N LEU A 66 0.13 0.91 20.24
CA LEU A 66 0.03 -0.38 20.93
C LEU A 66 1.37 -0.92 21.45
N LYS A 67 2.47 -0.26 21.12
CA LYS A 67 3.83 -0.65 21.49
C LYS A 67 4.30 0.13 22.71
#